data_AF-A0A7K1CBJ7-F1
#
_entry.id   AF-A0A7K1CBJ7-F1
#
_cell.length_a   1.000
_cell.length_b   1.000
_cell.length_c   1.000
_cell.angle_alpha   90.00
_cell.angle_beta   90.00
_cell.angle_gamma   90.00
#
_symmetry.space_group_name_H-M   'P 1'
#
loop_
_entity.id
_entity.type
_entity.pdbx_description
1 polymer ?
#
loop_
_entity_poly.entity_id
_entity_poly.type
_entity_poly.pdbx_seq_one_letter_code
_entity_poly.pdbx_strand_id
1 'polypeptide(L)'
;MTNQWFQISVIWAGVFVAGLLAFLNLTGEARFAAFGAIAAASIAIVSLEHLVSSKSKDTVRQQIYVSAGTILVLALFTLLTLIS
;
A
#
# COMPACT_ATOMS: atom_id res chain seq x y z
N MET A 1 -21.03 1.43 -3.48
CA MET A 1 -19.69 1.53 -4.10
C MET A 1 -19.45 0.24 -4.87
N THR A 2 -18.84 0.28 -6.05
CA THR A 2 -18.40 -0.94 -6.74
C THR A 2 -17.39 -1.69 -5.86
N ASN A 3 -17.45 -3.04 -5.82
CA ASN A 3 -16.58 -3.88 -4.96
C ASN A 3 -15.09 -3.52 -5.05
N GLN A 4 -14.64 -3.07 -6.22
CA GLN A 4 -13.26 -2.66 -6.48
C GLN A 4 -12.82 -1.43 -5.67
N TRP A 5 -13.64 -0.39 -5.57
CA TRP A 5 -13.28 0.81 -4.78
C TRP A 5 -13.21 0.49 -3.29
N PHE A 6 -14.08 -0.41 -2.82
CA PHE A 6 -14.02 -0.90 -1.46
C PHE A 6 -12.69 -1.61 -1.17
N GLN A 7 -12.23 -2.50 -2.07
CA GLN A 7 -10.93 -3.17 -1.93
C GLN A 7 -9.76 -2.18 -1.93
N ILE A 8 -9.74 -1.22 -2.86
CA ILE A 8 -8.69 -0.18 -2.93
C ILE A 8 -8.62 0.58 -1.60
N SER A 9 -9.76 1.03 -1.08
CA SER A 9 -9.82 1.76 0.19
C SER A 9 -9.35 0.92 1.38
N VAL A 10 -9.71 -0.37 1.43
CA VAL A 10 -9.25 -1.29 2.48
C VAL A 10 -7.73 -1.46 2.41
N ILE A 11 -7.16 -1.61 1.22
CA ILE A 11 -5.70 -1.72 1.05
C ILE A 11 -5.01 -0.44 1.51
N TRP A 12 -5.51 0.74 1.13
CA TRP A 12 -4.95 2.02 1.59
C TRP A 12 -5.03 2.18 3.12
N ALA A 13 -6.15 1.79 3.74
CA ALA A 13 -6.27 1.79 5.19
C ALA A 13 -5.23 0.85 5.84
N GLY A 14 -5.04 -0.35 5.29
CA GLY A 14 -4.03 -1.29 5.75
C GLY A 14 -2.60 -0.75 5.61
N VAL A 15 -2.27 -0.13 4.48
CA VAL A 15 -0.98 0.55 4.24
C VAL A 15 -0.78 1.68 5.25
N PHE A 16 -1.81 2.49 5.50
CA PHE A 16 -1.73 3.59 6.47
C PHE A 16 -1.43 3.06 7.88
N VAL A 17 -2.15 2.04 8.34
CA VAL A 17 -1.93 1.42 9.64
C VAL A 17 -0.53 0.80 9.73
N ALA A 18 -0.11 0.04 8.72
CA ALA A 18 1.22 -0.58 8.69
C ALA A 18 2.34 0.48 8.65
N GLY A 19 2.17 1.54 7.86
CA GLY A 19 3.10 2.67 7.79
C GLY A 19 3.20 3.42 9.12
N LEU A 20 2.07 3.65 9.79
CA LEU A 20 2.04 4.26 11.12
C LEU A 20 2.76 3.39 12.16
N LEU A 21 2.52 2.08 12.17
CA LEU A 21 3.20 1.16 13.06
C LEU A 21 4.71 1.13 12.80
N ALA A 22 5.14 1.08 11.53
CA ALA A 22 6.56 1.14 11.18
C ALA A 22 7.19 2.48 11.58
N PHE A 23 6.48 3.60 11.38
CA PHE A 23 6.95 4.93 11.78
C PHE A 23 7.17 5.04 13.30
N LEU A 24 6.23 4.53 14.10
CA LEU A 24 6.27 4.62 15.57
C LEU A 24 7.25 3.63 16.22
N ASN A 25 7.46 2.45 15.64
CA ASN A 25 8.19 1.35 16.30
C ASN A 25 9.58 1.07 15.71
N LEU A 26 9.85 1.52 14.48
CA LEU A 26 11.13 1.29 13.80
C LEU A 26 11.88 2.61 13.65
N THR A 27 13.20 2.53 13.51
CA THR A 27 14.09 3.68 13.31
C THR A 27 15.12 3.39 12.21
N GLY A 28 15.72 4.45 11.68
CA GLY A 28 16.78 4.36 10.67
C GLY A 28 16.41 3.51 9.46
N GLU A 29 17.34 2.67 9.03
CA GLU A 29 17.20 1.82 7.83
C GLU A 29 16.02 0.84 7.92
N ALA A 30 15.75 0.28 9.10
CA ALA A 30 14.66 -0.68 9.31
C ALA A 30 13.29 -0.08 9.00
N ARG A 31 13.09 1.22 9.30
CA ARG A 31 11.85 1.94 8.98
C ARG A 31 11.65 2.05 7.47
N PHE A 32 12.69 2.46 6.73
CA PHE A 32 12.62 2.60 5.27
C PHE A 32 12.47 1.26 4.56
N ALA A 33 13.16 0.22 5.04
CA ALA A 33 12.98 -1.15 4.56
C ALA A 33 11.53 -1.63 4.76
N ALA A 34 10.93 -1.34 5.91
CA ALA A 34 9.53 -1.66 6.18
C ALA A 34 8.57 -0.92 5.23
N PHE A 35 8.81 0.37 4.95
CA PHE A 35 8.00 1.11 3.97
C PHE A 35 8.10 0.47 2.57
N GLY A 36 9.30 0.10 2.12
CA GLY A 36 9.49 -0.61 0.85
C GLY A 36 8.74 -1.95 0.81
N ALA A 37 8.82 -2.73 1.88
CA ALA A 37 8.11 -4.01 1.99
C ALA A 37 6.58 -3.83 1.97
N ILE A 38 6.04 -2.82 2.65
CA ILE A 38 4.60 -2.49 2.64
C ILE A 38 4.13 -2.13 1.23
N ALA A 39 4.93 -1.33 0.49
CA ALA A 39 4.62 -0.99 -0.89
C ALA A 39 4.59 -2.21 -1.81
N ALA A 40 5.56 -3.11 -1.68
CA ALA A 40 5.59 -4.36 -2.45
C ALA A 40 4.40 -5.27 -2.10
N ALA A 41 4.04 -5.37 -0.82
CA ALA A 41 2.93 -6.19 -0.35
C ALA A 41 1.57 -5.70 -0.90
N SER A 42 1.32 -4.39 -0.94
CA SER A 42 0.05 -3.86 -1.46
C SER A 42 -0.17 -4.20 -2.94
N ILE A 43 0.91 -4.14 -3.73
CA ILE A 43 0.94 -4.53 -5.15
C ILE A 43 0.70 -6.03 -5.30
N ALA A 44 1.36 -6.85 -4.47
CA ALA A 44 1.23 -8.30 -4.50
C ALA A 44 -0.18 -8.77 -4.15
N ILE A 45 -0.84 -8.14 -3.17
CA ILE A 45 -2.22 -8.46 -2.77
C ILE A 45 -3.19 -8.33 -3.96
N VAL A 46 -3.11 -7.23 -4.71
CA VAL A 46 -3.96 -7.02 -5.89
C VAL A 46 -3.67 -8.05 -6.97
N SER A 47 -2.38 -8.36 -7.20
CA SER A 47 -1.98 -9.38 -8.18
C SER A 47 -2.50 -10.77 -7.81
N LEU A 48 -2.45 -11.14 -6.53
CA LEU A 48 -2.99 -12.41 -6.02
C LEU A 48 -4.51 -12.48 -6.17
N GLU A 49 -5.22 -11.40 -5.88
CA GLU A 49 -6.68 -11.35 -6.06
C GLU A 49 -7.06 -11.71 -7.51
N HIS A 50 -6.38 -11.11 -8.49
CA HIS A 50 -6.67 -11.33 -9.90
C HIS A 50 -6.13 -12.64 -10.46
N LEU A 51 -5.15 -13.27 -9.80
CA LEU A 51 -4.76 -14.65 -10.11
C LEU A 51 -5.86 -15.65 -9.71
N VAL A 52 -6.55 -15.38 -8.59
CA VAL A 52 -7.61 -16.26 -8.06
C VAL A 52 -8.96 -15.98 -8.71
N SER A 53 -9.27 -14.71 -8.98
CA SER A 53 -10.48 -14.27 -9.68
C SER A 53 -10.19 -14.25 -11.17
N SER A 54 -10.65 -15.26 -11.92
CA SER A 54 -10.46 -15.40 -13.38
C SER A 54 -11.06 -14.26 -14.26
N LYS A 55 -11.39 -13.12 -13.65
CA LYS A 55 -11.86 -11.89 -14.29
C LYS A 55 -10.70 -10.91 -14.43
N SER A 56 -10.24 -10.73 -15.67
CA SER A 56 -9.17 -9.78 -16.04
C SER A 56 -9.63 -8.34 -16.24
N LYS A 57 -10.95 -8.08 -16.19
CA LYS A 57 -11.49 -6.74 -16.45
C LYS A 57 -11.17 -5.83 -15.25
N ASP A 58 -10.54 -4.69 -15.54
CA ASP A 58 -10.18 -3.62 -14.60
C ASP A 58 -9.00 -3.89 -13.63
N THR A 59 -8.26 -5.00 -13.78
CA THR A 59 -7.06 -5.32 -12.99
C THR A 59 -5.99 -4.24 -13.04
N VAL A 60 -5.63 -3.77 -14.25
CA VAL A 60 -4.59 -2.74 -14.42
C VAL A 60 -5.00 -1.43 -13.72
N ARG A 61 -6.29 -1.08 -13.80
CA ARG A 61 -6.84 0.10 -13.15
C ARG A 61 -6.73 0.01 -11.63
N GLN A 62 -7.09 -1.15 -11.06
CA GLN A 62 -6.95 -1.42 -9.62
C GLN A 62 -5.49 -1.30 -9.18
N GLN A 63 -4.58 -1.92 -9.94
CA GLN A 63 -3.16 -1.92 -9.65
C GLN A 63 -2.58 -0.50 -9.61
N ILE A 64 -2.95 0.34 -10.58
CA ILE A 64 -2.49 1.74 -10.64
C ILE A 64 -2.99 2.55 -9.45
N TYR A 65 -4.27 2.40 -9.08
CA TYR A 65 -4.81 3.13 -7.92
C TYR A 65 -4.16 2.67 -6.61
N VAL A 66 -4.02 1.36 -6.41
CA VAL A 66 -3.39 0.82 -5.21
C VAL A 66 -1.93 1.24 -5.11
N SER A 67 -1.15 1.15 -6.18
CA SER A 67 0.27 1.53 -6.17
C SER A 67 0.45 3.03 -5.94
N ALA A 68 -0.27 3.89 -6.67
CA ALA A 68 -0.15 5.34 -6.53
C ALA A 68 -0.54 5.80 -5.12
N GLY A 69 -1.67 5.32 -4.59
CA GLY A 69 -2.10 5.68 -3.23
C GLY A 69 -1.17 5.13 -2.14
N THR A 70 -0.65 3.90 -2.31
CA THR A 70 0.34 3.34 -1.37
C THR A 70 1.61 4.17 -1.33
N ILE A 71 2.15 4.53 -2.50
CA ILE A 71 3.35 5.36 -2.60
C ILE A 71 3.09 6.73 -1.97
N LEU A 72 1.94 7.36 -2.24
CA LEU A 72 1.58 8.65 -1.63
C LEU A 72 1.59 8.57 -0.09
N VAL A 73 0.91 7.57 0.48
CA VAL A 73 0.83 7.40 1.94
C VAL A 73 2.22 7.21 2.56
N LEU A 74 3.04 6.33 1.98
CA LEU A 74 4.38 6.05 2.49
C LEU A 74 5.37 7.21 2.24
N ALA A 75 5.18 7.99 1.18
CA ALA A 75 5.92 9.22 0.93
C ALA A 75 5.64 10.26 2.02
N LEU A 76 4.39 10.37 2.50
CA LEU A 76 4.07 11.23 3.64
C LEU A 76 4.79 10.78 4.92
N PHE A 77 4.79 9.48 5.24
CA PHE A 77 5.56 8.97 6.38
C PHE A 77 7.08 9.14 6.23
N THR A 78 7.58 9.06 5.00
CA THR A 78 8.98 9.35 4.66
C THR A 78 9.30 10.82 4.95
N LEU A 79 8.46 11.75 4.48
CA LEU A 79 8.60 13.18 4.79
C LEU A 79 8.54 13.46 6.29
N LEU A 80 7.59 12.85 7.00
CA LEU A 80 7.50 12.96 8.46
C LEU A 80 8.77 12.46 9.15
N THR A 81 9.39 11.40 8.65
CA THR A 81 10.66 10.87 9.19
C THR A 81 11.83 11.83 8.97
N LEU A 82 11.82 12.64 7.92
CA LEU A 82 12.90 13.60 7.64
C LEU A 82 12.85 14.83 8.55
N ILE A 83 11.68 15.14 9.11
CA ILE A 83 11.46 16.32 9.97
C ILE A 83 11.31 15.98 11.46
N SER A 84 11.27 14.69 11.81
CA SER A 84 11.22 14.18 13.19
C SER A 84 12.60 13.86 13.73
#